data_AF-A0A0R3PKH3-F1
#
_entry.id   AF-A0A0R3PKH3-F1
#
_cell.length_a   1.000
_cell.length_b   1.000
_cell.length_c   1.000
_cell.angle_alpha   90.00
_cell.angle_beta   90.00
_cell.angle_gamma   90.00
#
_symmetry.space_group_name_H-M   'P 1'
#
loop_
_entity.id
_entity.type
_entity.pdbx_description
1 polymer ?
#
loop_
_entity_poly.entity_id
_entity_poly.type
_entity_poly.pdbx_seq_one_letter_code
_entity_poly.pdbx_strand_id
1 'polypeptide(L)' 'LERVIARLFPTADTCSPQFYRLSKPKQQISHYFGLLQVKSRLKLRCRSCYFIRVNGRMHVECREHPRHKAREVFNVKLLW' A
#
# COMPACT_ATOMS: atom_id res chain seq x y z
N LEU A 1 -34.18 -51.70 -17.41
CA LEU A 1 -33.07 -50.75 -17.60
C LEU A 1 -33.63 -49.34 -17.41
N GLU A 2 -33.44 -48.78 -16.22
CA GLU A 2 -32.53 -47.65 -15.94
C GLU A 2 -33.10 -46.29 -16.37
N ARG A 3 -33.21 -45.23 -15.58
CA ARG A 3 -33.05 -44.94 -14.14
C ARG A 3 -33.67 -43.54 -13.96
N VAL A 4 -34.56 -43.38 -12.99
CA VAL A 4 -35.09 -42.09 -12.52
C VAL A 4 -33.96 -41.32 -11.84
N ILE A 5 -33.65 -40.08 -12.25
CA ILE A 5 -33.02 -39.08 -11.36
C ILE A 5 -33.57 -37.69 -11.67
N ALA A 6 -34.48 -37.23 -10.80
CA ALA A 6 -34.75 -35.82 -10.57
C ALA A 6 -33.69 -35.24 -9.63
N ARG A 7 -33.05 -34.11 -9.97
CA ARG A 7 -32.40 -33.16 -9.04
C ARG A 7 -32.41 -31.78 -9.72
N LEU A 8 -33.39 -30.93 -9.43
CA LEU A 8 -33.35 -29.87 -8.42
C LEU A 8 -32.23 -28.85 -8.64
N PHE A 9 -32.69 -27.66 -9.04
CA PHE A 9 -32.05 -26.35 -9.08
C PHE A 9 -31.07 -26.10 -7.92
N PRO A 10 -29.89 -25.53 -8.19
CA PRO A 10 -29.18 -24.73 -7.20
C PRO A 10 -29.78 -23.33 -7.21
N THR A 11 -30.49 -22.98 -6.14
CA THR A 11 -30.84 -21.60 -5.79
C THR A 11 -29.55 -20.81 -5.66
N ALA A 12 -29.43 -19.73 -6.43
CA ALA A 12 -28.36 -18.76 -6.27
C ALA A 12 -28.58 -18.03 -4.94
N ASP A 13 -27.91 -18.54 -3.90
CA ASP A 13 -27.90 -17.95 -2.58
C ASP A 13 -27.21 -16.59 -2.62
N THR A 14 -28.05 -15.56 -2.41
CA THR A 14 -27.76 -14.29 -1.77
C THR A 14 -26.30 -14.02 -1.39
N CYS A 15 -25.60 -13.20 -2.19
CA CYS A 15 -24.48 -12.41 -1.69
C CYS A 15 -24.92 -10.95 -1.65
N SER A 16 -25.48 -10.56 -0.50
CA SER A 16 -25.80 -9.17 -0.16
C SER A 16 -24.56 -8.30 -0.36
N PRO A 17 -24.63 -7.16 -1.08
CA PRO A 17 -23.53 -6.20 -1.10
C PRO A 17 -23.51 -5.51 0.27
N GLN A 18 -22.73 -6.06 1.19
CA GLN A 18 -22.40 -5.37 2.43
C GLN A 18 -21.63 -4.10 2.07
N PHE A 19 -22.35 -2.99 2.20
CA PHE A 19 -21.90 -1.62 2.18
C PHE A 19 -20.42 -1.48 2.59
N TYR A 20 -19.62 -0.97 1.66
CA TYR A 20 -18.28 -0.46 1.90
C TYR A 20 -18.36 0.51 3.08
N ARG A 21 -17.84 0.08 4.23
CA ARG A 21 -17.64 0.98 5.37
C ARG A 21 -16.59 2.00 4.93
N LEU A 22 -17.05 3.20 4.59
CA LEU A 22 -16.19 4.35 4.29
C LEU A 22 -15.45 4.70 5.59
N SER A 23 -14.32 4.04 5.83
CA SER A 23 -13.44 4.35 6.95
C SER A 23 -12.80 5.71 6.65
N LYS A 24 -13.25 6.73 7.37
CA LYS A 24 -12.64 8.07 7.35
C LYS A 24 -11.13 7.92 7.58
N PRO A 25 -10.25 8.55 6.78
CA PRO A 25 -8.82 8.52 7.05
C PRO A 25 -8.56 9.25 8.37
N LYS A 26 -8.02 8.51 9.33
CA LYS A 26 -7.55 9.04 10.62
C LYS A 26 -6.39 10.00 10.32
N GLN A 27 -6.66 11.31 10.35
CA GLN A 27 -5.61 12.33 10.34
C GLN A 27 -4.87 12.23 11.67
N GLN A 28 -3.86 11.37 11.71
CA GLN A 28 -3.02 11.22 12.88
C GLN A 28 -1.92 12.27 12.77
N ILE A 29 -2.08 13.36 13.53
CA ILE A 29 -1.08 14.39 13.75
C ILE A 29 0.22 13.68 14.18
N SER A 30 1.19 13.57 13.28
CA SER A 30 2.44 12.86 13.51
C SER A 30 3.40 13.77 14.27
N HIS A 31 3.57 13.53 15.57
CA HIS A 31 4.67 14.09 16.32
C HIS A 31 6.00 13.70 15.64
N TYR A 32 6.75 14.72 15.24
CA TYR A 32 7.97 14.64 14.44
C TYR A 32 9.11 13.99 15.22
N PHE A 33 9.18 12.65 15.22
CA PHE A 33 10.44 11.95 15.50
C PHE A 33 10.58 10.70 14.63
N GLY A 34 10.53 10.91 13.32
CA GLY A 34 10.80 9.89 12.30
C GLY A 34 11.96 10.35 11.42
N LEU A 35 13.19 10.09 11.84
CA LEU A 35 14.40 10.36 11.07
C LEU A 35 14.31 9.68 9.70
N LEU A 36 14.14 10.48 8.65
CA LEU A 36 14.20 10.07 7.25
C LEU A 36 15.48 9.27 7.00
N GLN A 37 15.31 8.04 6.51
CA GLN A 37 16.43 7.13 6.33
C GLN A 37 17.09 7.35 4.95
N VAL A 38 18.36 7.76 4.91
CA VAL A 38 19.09 7.85 3.64
C VAL A 38 19.70 6.48 3.31
N LYS A 39 19.41 5.95 2.13
CA LYS A 39 19.86 4.60 1.69
C LYS A 39 20.27 4.62 0.22
N SER A 40 21.33 3.87 -0.11
CA SER A 40 21.77 3.68 -1.50
C SER A 40 20.74 2.89 -2.32
N ARG A 41 20.10 1.89 -1.71
CA ARG A 41 19.03 1.10 -2.34
C ARG A 41 17.74 1.22 -1.55
N LEU A 42 16.70 1.70 -2.23
CA LEU A 42 15.37 1.87 -1.67
C LEU A 42 14.54 0.60 -1.88
N LYS A 43 13.70 0.27 -0.89
CA LYS A 43 12.76 -0.85 -0.96
C LYS A 43 11.44 -0.47 -0.29
N LEU A 44 10.34 -0.93 -0.89
CA LEU A 44 9.02 -0.83 -0.28
C LEU A 44 8.90 -1.89 0.80
N ARG A 45 8.38 -1.51 1.97
CA ARG A 45 8.19 -2.40 3.13
C ARG A 45 6.72 -2.77 3.37
N CYS A 46 5.82 -2.02 2.77
CA CYS A 46 4.39 -2.04 3.06
C CYS A 46 3.58 -1.76 1.79
N ARG A 47 2.28 -2.06 1.81
CA ARG A 47 1.36 -1.79 0.67
C ARG A 47 1.14 -0.29 0.44
N SER A 48 1.20 0.50 1.49
CA SER A 48 0.99 1.96 1.45
C SER A 48 2.28 2.75 1.19
N CYS A 49 3.36 2.05 0.84
CA CYS A 49 4.67 2.61 0.54
C CYS A 49 4.77 2.78 -0.99
N TYR A 50 5.25 3.93 -1.47
CA TYR A 50 5.37 4.20 -2.91
C TYR A 50 6.63 5.01 -3.23
N PHE A 51 7.09 4.91 -4.47
CA PHE A 51 8.24 5.66 -4.97
C PHE A 51 7.80 7.03 -5.51
N ILE A 52 8.61 8.05 -5.26
CA ILE A 52 8.46 9.39 -5.82
C ILE A 52 9.85 9.93 -6.21
N ARG A 53 9.93 10.68 -7.31
CA ARG A 53 11.12 11.45 -7.68
C ARG A 53 10.98 12.88 -7.18
N VAL A 54 11.95 13.33 -6.38
CA VAL A 54 12.01 14.70 -5.87
C VAL A 54 13.41 15.25 -6.12
N ASN A 55 13.53 16.39 -6.81
CA ASN A 55 14.81 17.02 -7.16
C ASN A 55 15.82 16.05 -7.81
N GLY A 56 15.32 15.19 -8.70
CA GLY A 56 16.14 14.17 -9.39
C GLY A 56 16.54 12.96 -8.54
N ARG A 57 16.12 12.87 -7.27
CA ARG A 57 16.44 11.75 -6.37
C ARG A 57 15.23 10.86 -6.16
N MET A 58 15.47 9.55 -5.99
CA MET A 58 14.41 8.63 -5.59
C MET A 58 14.11 8.70 -4.10
N HIS A 59 12.84 8.72 -3.77
CA HIS A 59 12.32 8.77 -2.41
C HIS A 59 11.27 7.67 -2.25
N VAL A 60 11.19 7.10 -1.05
CA VAL A 60 10.08 6.25 -0.61
C VAL A 60 9.28 7.04 0.39
N GLU A 61 8.00 7.25 0.09
CA GLU A 61 7.06 7.86 1.01
C GLU A 61 6.05 6.81 1.48
N CYS A 62 5.54 7.01 2.70
CA CYS A 62 4.51 6.15 3.29
C CYS A 62 3.58 7.02 4.13
N ARG A 63 2.27 6.79 3.97
CA ARG A 63 1.23 7.53 4.70
C ARG A 63 0.97 6.98 6.10
N GLU A 64 1.15 5.67 6.29
CA GLU A 64 0.85 4.98 7.56
C GLU A 64 2.06 4.89 8.50
N HIS A 65 3.26 4.70 7.94
CA HIS A 65 4.45 4.35 8.70
C HIS A 65 5.61 5.31 8.37
N PRO A 66 5.84 6.36 9.18
CA PRO A 66 6.91 7.34 8.90
C PRO A 66 8.31 6.69 8.92
N ARG A 67 8.49 5.58 9.64
CA ARG A 67 9.73 4.78 9.66
C ARG A 67 10.10 4.15 8.31
N HIS A 68 9.15 4.10 7.36
CA HIS A 68 9.41 3.61 6.00
C HIS A 68 9.90 4.70 5.06
N LYS A 69 9.82 5.97 5.46
CA LYS A 69 10.28 7.08 4.64
C LYS A 69 11.79 7.00 4.47
N ALA A 70 12.22 6.97 3.22
CA ALA A 70 13.62 6.84 2.88
C ALA A 70 13.97 7.66 1.65
N ARG A 71 15.23 8.11 1.56
CA ARG A 71 15.74 8.93 0.46
C ARG A 71 16.99 8.30 -0.12
N GLU A 72 17.15 8.42 -1.43
CA GLU A 72 18.39 8.05 -2.10
C GLU A 72 19.53 8.95 -1.64
N VAL A 73 20.74 8.38 -1.56
CA VAL A 73 21.96 9.13 -1.25
C VAL A 73 22.21 10.15 -2.36
N PHE A 74 22.43 11.39 -1.99
CA PHE A 74 22.88 12.39 -2.95
C PHE A 74 24.38 12.34 -3.10
N ASN A 75 24.84 11.88 -4.26
CA ASN A 75 26.25 11.97 -4.58
C ASN A 75 26.55 13.37 -5.13
N VAL A 76 27.00 14.27 -4.26
CA VAL A 76 27.44 15.63 -4.64
C VAL A 76 28.59 15.56 -5.66
N LYS A 77 29.39 14.48 -5.66
CA LYS A 77 30.52 14.32 -6.57
C LYS A 77 30.13 14.00 -8.02
N LEU A 78 28.84 13.79 -8.32
CA LEU A 78 28.34 13.62 -9.68
C LEU A 78 27.88 14.94 -10.31
N LEU A 79 28.07 16.08 -9.62
CA LEU A 79 27.65 17.40 -10.08
C LEU A 79 28.78 18.21 -10.72
N TRP A 80 30.01 17.70 -10.71
CA TRP A 80 31.24 18.33 -11.18
C TRP A 80 32.08 17.34 -11.99
#